data_AF-A0ABD0SVL1-F1
#
_entry.id   AF-A0ABD0SVL1-F1
#
_cell.length_a   1.000
_cell.length_b   1.000
_cell.length_c   1.000
_cell.angle_alpha   90.00
_cell.angle_beta   90.00
_cell.angle_gamma   90.00
#
_symmetry.space_group_name_H-M   'P 1'
#
loop_
_entity.id
_entity.type
_entity.pdbx_description
1 polymer ?
#
loop_
_entity_poly.entity_id
_entity_poly.type
_entity_poly.pdbx_seq_one_letter_code
_entity_poly.pdbx_strand_id
1 'polypeptide(L)'
;MPLSAAERQRRCRLKKKQDKDKYEEYLHKARDRYHKNKTLVKDMNDREKRLEKTLEAYTPPPSPPASPIESSGRKKVRRDRSKLYRENLKVLKETVMSDSVKEAGLENVIRMDALGIRYDKQQRIKAVDRKLRRMIVNFNICDDNSRATAGKKETVTKNKVKKQKRFLLNTVSNLYRLFKKECSVPCSLAYFAKMRPFYVMFPSVNASGSCIY
;
A
#
# COMPACT_ATOMS: atom_id res chain seq x y z
N MET A 1 -8.53 -31.97 28.18
CA MET A 1 -8.26 -31.17 26.96
C MET A 1 -6.89 -30.53 27.06
N PRO A 2 -5.95 -30.77 26.13
CA PRO A 2 -4.68 -30.06 26.12
C PRO A 2 -4.89 -28.57 25.81
N LEU A 3 -4.31 -27.69 26.63
CA LEU A 3 -4.40 -26.23 26.45
C LEU A 3 -3.82 -25.80 25.10
N SER A 4 -4.37 -24.75 24.48
CA SER A 4 -3.78 -24.19 23.27
C SER A 4 -2.43 -23.51 23.57
N ALA A 5 -1.57 -23.36 22.57
CA ALA A 5 -0.29 -22.66 22.72
C ALA A 5 -0.48 -21.21 23.23
N ALA A 6 -1.54 -20.54 22.79
CA ALA A 6 -1.88 -19.19 23.22
C ALA A 6 -2.29 -19.14 24.70
N GLU A 7 -3.05 -20.13 25.17
CA GLU A 7 -3.47 -20.24 26.58
C GLU A 7 -2.29 -20.57 27.50
N ARG A 8 -1.38 -21.44 27.05
CA ARG A 8 -0.13 -21.73 27.77
C ARG A 8 0.72 -20.46 27.94
N GLN A 9 0.87 -19.65 26.89
CA GLN A 9 1.58 -18.37 26.99
C GLN A 9 0.88 -17.38 27.92
N ARG A 10 -0.45 -17.28 27.89
CA ARG A 10 -1.22 -16.41 28.80
C ARG A 10 -1.02 -16.80 30.25
N ARG A 11 -1.14 -18.09 30.60
CA ARG A 11 -0.88 -18.59 31.96
C ARG A 11 0.55 -18.32 32.42
N CYS A 12 1.53 -18.51 31.54
CA CYS A 12 2.94 -18.24 31.86
C CYS A 12 3.18 -16.74 32.16
N ARG A 13 2.55 -15.84 31.40
CA ARG A 13 2.59 -14.38 31.65
C ARG A 13 1.92 -13.99 32.96
N LEU A 14 0.81 -14.62 33.31
CA LEU A 14 0.09 -14.37 34.56
C LEU A 14 0.87 -14.87 35.78
N LYS A 15 1.43 -16.08 35.72
CA LYS A 15 2.32 -16.62 36.78
C LYS A 15 3.54 -15.72 36.99
N LYS A 16 4.14 -15.22 35.91
CA LYS A 16 5.27 -14.28 35.99
C LYS A 16 4.91 -12.91 36.59
N LYS A 17 3.63 -12.52 36.64
CA LYS A 17 3.18 -11.29 37.29
C LYS A 17 2.82 -11.46 38.77
N GLN A 18 2.66 -12.69 39.25
CA GLN A 18 2.34 -12.96 40.66
C GLN A 18 3.57 -12.78 41.56
N ASP A 19 4.75 -13.21 41.13
CA ASP A 19 6.02 -12.88 41.80
C ASP A 19 6.52 -11.51 41.34
N LYS A 20 6.27 -10.48 42.15
CA LYS A 20 6.65 -9.09 41.85
C LYS A 20 8.16 -8.95 41.61
N ASP A 21 8.98 -9.55 42.46
CA ASP A 21 10.45 -9.43 42.40
C ASP A 21 11.03 -10.09 41.15
N LYS A 22 10.55 -11.29 40.78
CA LYS A 22 10.94 -11.97 39.54
C LYS A 22 10.47 -11.20 38.30
N TYR A 23 9.34 -10.51 38.38
CA TYR A 23 8.85 -9.68 37.29
C TYR A 23 9.73 -8.44 37.07
N GLU A 24 10.16 -7.80 38.15
CA GLU A 24 11.08 -6.66 38.11
C GLU A 24 12.46 -7.06 37.58
N GLU A 25 13.01 -8.20 38.02
CA GLU A 25 14.27 -8.76 37.51
C GLU A 25 14.18 -9.09 36.00
N TYR A 26 13.05 -9.66 35.56
CA TYR A 26 12.79 -9.92 34.15
C TYR A 26 12.76 -8.63 33.32
N LEU A 27 12.12 -7.56 33.82
CA LEU A 27 12.08 -6.27 33.15
C LEU A 27 13.47 -5.63 33.06
N HIS A 28 14.28 -5.74 34.12
CA HIS A 28 15.67 -5.27 34.12
C HIS A 28 16.49 -5.97 33.02
N LYS A 29 16.49 -7.31 32.99
CA LYS A 29 17.19 -8.10 31.96
C LYS A 29 16.67 -7.82 30.54
N ALA A 30 15.40 -7.47 30.39
CA ALA A 30 14.84 -7.06 29.10
C ALA A 30 15.37 -5.69 28.65
N ARG A 31 15.48 -4.71 29.57
CA ARG A 31 16.09 -3.41 29.28
C ARG A 31 17.58 -3.56 28.93
N ASP A 32 18.32 -4.37 29.67
CA ASP A 32 19.75 -4.61 29.41
C ASP A 32 19.98 -5.21 28.02
N ARG A 33 19.17 -6.19 27.62
CA ARG A 33 19.21 -6.78 26.27
C ARG A 33 18.90 -5.75 25.19
N TYR A 34 17.91 -4.89 25.41
CA TYR A 34 17.59 -3.81 24.48
C TYR A 34 18.77 -2.85 24.32
N HIS A 35 19.41 -2.43 25.41
CA HIS A 35 20.58 -1.54 25.36
C HIS A 35 21.79 -2.20 24.71
N LYS A 36 22.10 -3.47 25.02
CA LYS A 36 23.17 -4.25 24.36
C LYS A 36 22.94 -4.43 22.86
N ASN A 37 21.71 -4.74 22.45
CA ASN A 37 21.39 -4.87 21.03
C ASN A 37 21.43 -3.51 20.32
N LYS A 38 21.04 -2.43 21.00
CA LYS A 38 21.13 -1.06 20.48
C LYS A 38 22.58 -0.58 20.31
N THR A 39 23.49 -1.00 21.19
CA THR A 39 24.93 -0.75 21.02
C THR A 39 25.52 -1.59 19.89
N LEU A 40 25.15 -2.86 19.76
CA LEU A 40 25.57 -3.72 18.63
C LEU A 40 25.12 -3.18 17.26
N VAL A 41 23.96 -2.52 17.19
CA VAL A 41 23.49 -1.84 15.96
C VAL A 41 24.25 -0.54 15.70
N LYS A 42 24.84 0.09 16.72
CA LYS A 42 25.73 1.26 16.55
C LYS A 42 27.13 0.87 16.07
N ASP A 43 27.58 -0.34 16.39
CA ASP A 43 28.88 -0.88 15.98
C ASP A 43 28.84 -1.50 14.57
N MET A 44 28.06 -0.90 13.66
CA MET A 44 28.08 -1.29 12.26
C MET A 44 29.44 -0.96 11.62
N ASN A 45 30.04 -2.05 11.11
CA ASN A 45 31.24 -2.25 10.31
C ASN A 45 32.06 -1.00 9.92
N ASP A 46 33.38 -1.06 10.17
CA ASP A 46 34.38 -0.13 9.61
C ASP A 46 34.26 0.03 8.08
N ARG A 47 33.66 -0.94 7.39
CA ARG A 47 33.29 -0.86 5.97
C ARG A 47 32.23 0.20 5.66
N GLU A 48 31.22 0.38 6.51
CA GLU A 48 30.22 1.44 6.36
C GLU A 48 30.84 2.81 6.65
N LYS A 49 31.70 2.93 7.68
CA LYS A 49 32.48 4.16 7.93
C LYS A 49 33.39 4.52 6.75
N ARG A 50 33.99 3.53 6.08
CA ARG A 50 34.78 3.74 4.87
C ARG A 50 33.92 4.21 3.69
N LEU A 51 32.73 3.62 3.52
CA LEU A 51 31.75 4.02 2.49
C LEU A 51 31.21 5.43 2.72
N GLU A 52 30.96 5.79 3.97
CA GLU A 52 30.49 7.12 4.37
C GLU A 52 31.58 8.17 4.09
N LYS A 53 32.85 7.83 4.37
CA LYS A 53 34.01 8.68 4.04
C LYS A 53 34.22 8.84 2.53
N THR A 54 33.99 7.80 1.73
CA THR A 54 34.03 7.95 0.26
C THR A 54 32.84 8.73 -0.26
N LEU A 55 31.64 8.59 0.30
CA LEU A 55 30.48 9.39 -0.08
C LEU A 55 30.67 10.88 0.25
N GLU A 56 31.24 11.20 1.41
CA GLU A 56 31.56 12.57 1.83
C GLU A 56 32.51 13.28 0.84
N ALA A 57 33.42 12.54 0.20
CA ALA A 57 34.36 13.07 -0.80
C ALA A 57 33.68 13.48 -2.12
N TYR A 58 32.48 12.96 -2.42
CA TYR A 58 31.71 13.28 -3.63
C TYR A 58 30.45 14.10 -3.35
N THR A 59 30.12 14.37 -2.09
CA THR A 59 29.03 15.30 -1.74
C THR A 59 29.55 16.73 -1.66
N PRO A 60 28.92 17.69 -2.36
CA PRO A 60 29.25 19.10 -2.19
C PRO A 60 29.10 19.52 -0.72
N PRO A 61 29.87 20.53 -0.27
CA PRO A 61 29.90 20.92 1.14
C PRO A 61 28.47 21.18 1.63
N PRO A 62 28.10 20.68 2.82
CA PRO A 62 26.77 20.92 3.35
C PRO A 62 26.56 22.42 3.44
N SER A 63 25.41 22.88 2.98
CA SER A 63 24.94 24.24 3.18
C SER A 63 25.14 24.62 4.65
N PRO A 64 25.52 25.87 4.95
CA PRO A 64 25.74 26.30 6.33
C PRO A 64 24.59 25.82 7.22
N PRO A 65 24.90 25.25 8.40
CA PRO A 65 23.87 24.70 9.27
C PRO A 65 22.83 25.79 9.50
N ALA A 66 21.58 25.51 9.10
CA ALA A 66 20.49 26.43 9.32
C ALA A 66 20.55 26.88 10.79
N SER A 67 20.48 28.19 11.02
CA SER A 67 20.46 28.78 12.35
C SER A 67 19.52 27.99 13.25
N PRO A 68 19.83 27.82 14.55
CA PRO A 68 19.00 27.03 15.47
C PRO A 68 17.54 27.47 15.36
N ILE A 69 16.73 26.67 14.64
CA ILE A 69 15.32 26.94 14.52
C ILE A 69 14.77 26.72 15.92
N GLU A 70 14.41 27.82 16.58
CA GLU A 70 13.66 27.92 17.84
C GLU A 70 12.64 26.75 17.97
N SER A 71 13.11 25.62 18.52
CA SER A 71 12.33 24.38 18.56
C SER A 71 11.19 24.43 19.60
N SER A 72 11.15 25.53 20.35
CA SER A 72 10.14 25.88 21.35
C SER A 72 8.72 25.82 20.77
N GLY A 73 8.47 26.53 19.66
CA GLY A 73 7.16 26.56 19.01
C GLY A 73 6.75 25.19 18.46
N ARG A 74 7.69 24.45 17.87
CA ARG A 74 7.43 23.13 17.27
C ARG A 74 7.04 22.07 18.30
N LYS A 75 7.68 22.10 19.47
CA LYS A 75 7.34 21.22 20.61
C LYS A 75 5.98 21.57 21.22
N LYS A 76 5.63 22.87 21.29
CA LYS A 76 4.32 23.34 21.77
C LYS A 76 3.20 22.92 20.81
N VAL A 77 3.35 23.18 19.52
CA VAL A 77 2.40 22.74 18.46
C VAL A 77 2.18 21.22 18.48
N ARG A 78 3.25 20.43 18.69
CA ARG A 78 3.12 18.97 18.81
C ARG A 78 2.33 18.55 20.05
N ARG A 79 2.52 19.22 21.18
CA ARG A 79 1.76 18.99 22.43
C ARG A 79 0.30 19.38 22.26
N ASP A 80 0.02 20.54 21.69
CA ASP A 80 -1.34 21.06 21.48
C ASP A 80 -2.12 20.19 20.50
N ARG A 81 -1.49 19.76 19.40
CA ARG A 81 -2.07 18.80 18.45
C ARG A 81 -2.39 17.45 19.11
N SER A 82 -1.55 17.01 20.03
CA SER A 82 -1.75 15.76 20.77
C SER A 82 -2.86 15.87 21.82
N LYS A 83 -3.03 17.05 22.45
CA LYS A 83 -4.17 17.33 23.34
C LYS A 83 -5.48 17.34 22.57
N LEU A 84 -5.54 18.10 21.47
CA LEU A 84 -6.71 18.20 20.60
C LEU A 84 -7.17 16.81 20.10
N TYR A 85 -6.22 15.94 19.72
CA TYR A 85 -6.55 14.58 19.28
C TYR A 85 -7.22 13.74 20.38
N ARG A 86 -6.76 13.87 21.64
CA ARG A 86 -7.35 13.16 22.80
C ARG A 86 -8.74 13.67 23.15
N GLU A 87 -8.94 14.98 23.07
CA GLU A 87 -10.24 15.62 23.30
C GLU A 87 -11.24 15.22 22.22
N ASN A 88 -10.85 15.28 20.95
CA ASN A 88 -11.69 14.82 19.84
C ASN A 88 -12.10 13.35 19.98
N LEU A 89 -11.19 12.49 20.48
CA LEU A 89 -11.48 11.08 20.77
C LEU A 89 -12.50 10.90 21.89
N LYS A 90 -12.46 11.73 22.94
CA LYS A 90 -13.45 11.70 24.03
C LYS A 90 -14.82 12.12 23.53
N VAL A 91 -14.90 13.25 22.83
CA VAL A 91 -16.15 13.76 22.25
C VAL A 91 -16.76 12.75 21.28
N LEU A 92 -15.91 12.09 20.46
CA LEU A 92 -16.38 11.02 19.58
C LEU A 92 -16.92 9.80 20.32
N LYS A 93 -16.29 9.42 21.42
CA LYS A 93 -16.74 8.31 22.23
C LYS A 93 -18.06 8.64 22.94
N GLU A 94 -18.21 9.85 23.45
CA GLU A 94 -19.43 10.33 24.10
C GLU A 94 -20.59 10.45 23.09
N THR A 95 -20.35 11.04 21.92
CA THR A 95 -21.38 11.15 20.86
C THR A 95 -21.82 9.79 20.32
N VAL A 96 -20.88 8.88 20.04
CA VAL A 96 -21.21 7.51 19.58
C VAL A 96 -21.96 6.73 20.66
N MET A 97 -21.66 6.95 21.94
CA MET A 97 -22.32 6.23 23.05
C MET A 97 -23.63 6.86 23.52
N SER A 98 -24.04 8.01 22.97
CA SER A 98 -25.31 8.66 23.34
C SER A 98 -26.50 7.81 22.93
N ASP A 99 -27.52 7.76 23.80
CA ASP A 99 -28.66 6.86 23.63
C ASP A 99 -29.49 7.22 22.39
N SER A 100 -29.57 8.51 22.04
CA SER A 100 -30.21 8.98 20.81
C SER A 100 -29.57 8.43 19.52
N VAL A 101 -28.24 8.28 19.49
CA VAL A 101 -27.51 7.71 18.35
C VAL A 101 -27.69 6.19 18.27
N LYS A 102 -27.79 5.52 19.42
CA LYS A 102 -28.06 4.08 19.51
C LYS A 102 -29.49 3.75 19.08
N GLU A 103 -30.46 4.49 19.57
CA GLU A 103 -31.87 4.34 19.19
C GLU A 103 -32.09 4.59 17.70
N ALA A 104 -31.38 5.57 17.12
CA ALA A 104 -31.41 5.84 15.68
C ALA A 104 -30.57 4.83 14.84
N GLY A 105 -29.84 3.90 15.45
CA GLY A 105 -29.00 2.93 14.74
C GLY A 105 -27.80 3.54 13.99
N LEU A 106 -27.43 4.79 14.28
CA LEU A 106 -26.40 5.56 13.57
C LEU A 106 -24.98 5.34 14.09
N GLU A 107 -24.81 4.55 15.17
CA GLU A 107 -23.52 4.28 15.80
C GLU A 107 -22.43 3.87 14.80
N ASN A 108 -22.73 2.90 13.92
CA ASN A 108 -21.75 2.37 12.97
C ASN A 108 -21.45 3.34 11.84
N VAL A 109 -22.40 4.22 11.48
CA VAL A 109 -22.20 5.28 10.48
C VAL A 109 -21.22 6.31 11.06
N ILE A 110 -21.53 6.87 12.23
CA ILE A 110 -20.69 7.88 12.88
C ILE A 110 -19.29 7.30 13.17
N ARG A 111 -19.21 6.08 13.70
CA ARG A 111 -17.95 5.37 13.96
C ARG A 111 -17.11 5.22 12.69
N MET A 112 -17.71 4.92 11.54
CA MET A 112 -16.98 4.69 10.30
C MET A 112 -16.58 5.98 9.55
N ASP A 113 -17.36 7.06 9.69
CA ASP A 113 -17.02 8.36 9.08
C ASP A 113 -16.03 9.15 9.92
N ALA A 114 -16.25 9.25 11.23
CA ALA A 114 -15.40 10.07 12.08
C ALA A 114 -13.99 9.48 12.28
N LEU A 115 -13.86 8.16 12.19
CA LEU A 115 -12.56 7.48 12.17
C LEU A 115 -11.98 7.38 10.75
N GLY A 116 -12.66 7.91 9.73
CA GLY A 116 -12.21 7.88 8.34
C GLY A 116 -12.13 6.50 7.69
N ILE A 117 -12.63 5.45 8.36
CA ILE A 117 -12.52 4.05 7.94
C ILE A 117 -13.24 3.82 6.60
N ARG A 118 -14.41 4.46 6.40
CA ARG A 118 -15.15 4.39 5.13
C ARG A 118 -14.35 4.98 3.96
N TYR A 119 -13.76 6.15 4.18
CA TYR A 119 -12.93 6.82 3.19
C TYR A 119 -11.68 5.98 2.86
N ASP A 120 -10.98 5.46 3.88
CA ASP A 120 -9.80 4.62 3.69
C ASP A 120 -10.13 3.32 2.94
N LYS A 121 -11.23 2.65 3.29
CA LYS A 121 -11.74 1.47 2.56
C LYS A 121 -12.00 1.80 1.09
N GLN A 122 -12.66 2.92 0.80
CA GLN A 122 -12.91 3.36 -0.58
C GLN A 122 -11.61 3.66 -1.33
N GLN A 123 -10.64 4.31 -0.69
CA GLN A 123 -9.35 4.60 -1.29
C GLN A 123 -8.56 3.32 -1.59
N ARG A 124 -8.61 2.34 -0.69
CA ARG A 124 -8.00 1.03 -0.89
C ARG A 124 -8.62 0.29 -2.08
N ILE A 125 -9.95 0.28 -2.20
CA ILE A 125 -10.66 -0.31 -3.35
C ILE A 125 -10.23 0.39 -4.64
N LYS A 126 -10.23 1.72 -4.67
CA LYS A 126 -9.77 2.51 -5.83
C LYS A 126 -8.30 2.23 -6.17
N ALA A 127 -7.44 2.04 -5.17
CA ALA A 127 -6.03 1.71 -5.39
C ALA A 127 -5.85 0.33 -6.03
N VAL A 128 -6.61 -0.67 -5.57
CA VAL A 128 -6.63 -2.01 -6.17
C VAL A 128 -7.16 -1.95 -7.61
N ASP A 129 -8.26 -1.24 -7.85
CA ASP A 129 -8.82 -1.02 -9.18
C ASP A 129 -7.80 -0.37 -10.13
N ARG A 130 -7.12 0.71 -9.70
CA ARG A 130 -6.05 1.35 -10.48
C ARG A 130 -4.88 0.41 -10.77
N LYS A 131 -4.50 -0.45 -9.81
CA LYS A 131 -3.44 -1.45 -10.01
C LYS A 131 -3.87 -2.48 -11.04
N LEU A 132 -5.08 -3.02 -10.90
CA LEU A 132 -5.62 -4.03 -11.81
C LEU A 132 -5.75 -3.49 -13.24
N ARG A 133 -6.26 -2.27 -13.42
CA ARG A 133 -6.31 -1.60 -14.74
C ARG A 133 -4.94 -1.51 -15.39
N ARG A 134 -3.92 -1.09 -14.64
CA ARG A 134 -2.54 -1.01 -15.17
C ARG A 134 -2.03 -2.39 -15.60
N MET A 135 -2.28 -3.43 -14.80
CA MET A 135 -1.88 -4.79 -15.16
C MET A 135 -2.58 -5.27 -16.44
N ILE A 136 -3.89 -5.04 -16.58
CA ILE A 136 -4.64 -5.41 -17.79
C ILE A 136 -4.10 -4.65 -19.01
N VAL A 137 -3.87 -3.35 -18.87
CA VAL A 137 -3.33 -2.51 -19.95
C VAL A 137 -1.95 -3.02 -20.38
N ASN A 138 -1.04 -3.23 -19.43
CA ASN A 138 0.31 -3.73 -19.73
C ASN A 138 0.27 -5.11 -20.39
N PHE A 139 -0.53 -6.04 -19.86
CA PHE A 139 -0.70 -7.37 -20.42
C PHE A 139 -1.18 -7.32 -21.88
N ASN A 140 -2.16 -6.46 -22.20
CA ASN A 140 -2.66 -6.34 -23.57
C ASN A 140 -1.66 -5.64 -24.52
N ILE A 141 -0.73 -4.85 -24.01
CA ILE A 141 0.29 -4.14 -24.81
C ILE A 141 1.51 -5.02 -25.08
N CYS A 142 1.71 -6.11 -24.33
CA CYS A 142 2.78 -7.06 -24.63
C CYS A 142 2.60 -7.65 -26.04
N ASP A 143 3.72 -7.77 -26.76
CA ASP A 143 3.72 -8.24 -28.16
C ASP A 143 3.24 -9.69 -28.29
N ASP A 144 3.39 -10.50 -27.24
CA ASP A 144 2.87 -11.87 -27.16
C ASP A 144 1.33 -11.95 -27.17
N ASN A 145 0.67 -10.85 -26.77
CA ASN A 145 -0.79 -10.79 -26.63
C ASN A 145 -1.45 -9.92 -27.71
N SER A 146 -0.76 -8.88 -28.19
CA SER A 146 -1.22 -8.05 -29.31
C SER A 146 -0.08 -7.54 -30.17
N ARG A 147 -0.30 -7.47 -31.48
CA ARG A 147 0.68 -6.93 -32.43
C ARG A 147 0.29 -5.54 -32.90
N ALA A 148 1.23 -4.60 -32.83
CA ALA A 148 1.04 -3.27 -33.40
C ALA A 148 1.03 -3.33 -34.92
N THR A 149 0.25 -2.46 -35.55
CA THR A 149 0.25 -2.36 -37.01
C THR A 149 1.34 -1.42 -37.50
N ALA A 150 1.83 -1.65 -38.72
CA ALA A 150 2.96 -0.90 -39.28
C ALA A 150 2.53 0.43 -39.93
N GLY A 151 1.28 0.57 -40.37
CA GLY A 151 0.84 1.70 -41.17
C GLY A 151 0.73 3.01 -40.38
N LYS A 152 1.40 4.09 -40.81
CA LYS A 152 1.31 5.44 -40.18
C LYS A 152 -0.12 5.99 -40.08
N LYS A 153 -1.00 5.59 -41.00
CA LYS A 153 -2.43 5.98 -41.01
C LYS A 153 -3.30 5.08 -40.12
N GLU A 154 -2.78 3.95 -39.66
CA GLU A 154 -3.50 2.97 -38.84
C GLU A 154 -3.51 3.37 -37.36
N THR A 155 -4.13 4.51 -37.10
CA THR A 155 -4.26 5.06 -35.76
C THR A 155 -5.72 5.13 -35.35
N VAL A 156 -5.97 5.12 -34.05
CA VAL A 156 -7.28 5.37 -33.46
C VAL A 156 -7.15 6.49 -32.46
N THR A 157 -8.11 7.41 -32.48
CA THR A 157 -8.18 8.52 -31.54
C THR A 157 -9.40 8.36 -30.66
N LYS A 158 -9.20 8.43 -29.34
CA LYS A 158 -10.29 8.48 -28.36
C LYS A 158 -9.90 9.43 -27.25
N ASN A 159 -10.84 10.25 -26.78
CA ASN A 159 -10.61 11.26 -25.72
C ASN A 159 -9.38 12.14 -25.99
N LYS A 160 -9.24 12.63 -27.23
CA LYS A 160 -8.09 13.44 -27.69
C LYS A 160 -6.73 12.74 -27.64
N VAL A 161 -6.68 11.42 -27.41
CA VAL A 161 -5.45 10.62 -27.42
C VAL A 161 -5.42 9.77 -28.68
N LYS A 162 -4.43 10.03 -29.56
CA LYS A 162 -4.16 9.25 -30.78
C LYS A 162 -3.13 8.16 -30.48
N LYS A 163 -3.43 6.91 -30.85
CA LYS A 163 -2.55 5.74 -30.68
C LYS A 163 -2.55 4.87 -31.92
N GLN A 164 -1.44 4.18 -32.19
CA GLN A 164 -1.34 3.16 -33.23
C GLN A 164 -2.28 1.99 -32.91
N LYS A 165 -2.95 1.45 -33.93
CA LYS A 165 -3.77 0.24 -33.79
C LYS A 165 -2.88 -0.94 -33.38
N ARG A 166 -3.42 -1.77 -32.49
CA ARG A 166 -2.87 -3.09 -32.15
C ARG A 166 -3.97 -4.12 -32.33
N PHE A 167 -3.65 -5.29 -32.86
CA PHE A 167 -4.59 -6.40 -33.02
C PHE A 167 -4.28 -7.50 -32.01
N LEU A 168 -5.33 -8.02 -31.37
CA LEU A 168 -5.20 -9.17 -30.49
C LEU A 168 -4.79 -10.41 -31.29
N LEU A 169 -3.83 -11.16 -30.75
CA LEU A 169 -3.38 -12.42 -31.34
C LEU A 169 -4.29 -13.60 -30.98
N ASN A 170 -5.04 -13.47 -29.88
CA ASN A 170 -5.91 -14.50 -29.33
C ASN A 170 -7.29 -13.93 -28.97
N THR A 171 -8.25 -14.82 -28.74
CA THR A 171 -9.57 -14.44 -28.21
C THR A 171 -9.44 -13.87 -26.80
N VAL A 172 -10.35 -12.96 -26.44
CA VAL A 172 -10.37 -12.33 -25.10
C VAL A 172 -10.52 -13.37 -23.98
N SER A 173 -11.24 -14.47 -24.23
CA SER A 173 -11.40 -15.57 -23.27
C SER A 173 -10.06 -16.28 -22.99
N ASN A 174 -9.29 -16.59 -24.04
CA ASN A 174 -7.98 -17.22 -23.89
C ASN A 174 -6.97 -16.30 -23.21
N LEU A 175 -6.95 -15.02 -23.62
CA LEU A 175 -6.11 -14.00 -23.00
C LEU A 175 -6.44 -13.79 -21.52
N TYR A 176 -7.72 -13.79 -21.15
CA TYR A 176 -8.12 -13.74 -19.75
C TYR A 176 -7.65 -14.96 -18.96
N ARG A 177 -7.70 -16.17 -19.55
CA ARG A 177 -7.19 -17.39 -18.91
C ARG A 177 -5.69 -17.30 -18.64
N LEU A 178 -4.90 -16.76 -19.57
CA LEU A 178 -3.47 -16.51 -19.39
C LEU A 178 -3.23 -15.44 -18.32
N PHE A 179 -3.92 -14.30 -18.44
CA PHE A 179 -3.85 -13.22 -17.46
C PHE A 179 -4.17 -13.69 -16.05
N LYS A 180 -5.17 -14.57 -15.87
CA LYS A 180 -5.55 -15.11 -14.57
C LYS A 180 -4.46 -16.00 -13.94
N LYS A 181 -3.59 -16.62 -14.75
CA LYS A 181 -2.43 -17.39 -14.26
C LYS A 181 -1.32 -16.47 -13.76
N GLU A 182 -1.09 -15.35 -14.44
CA GLU A 182 -0.04 -14.37 -14.09
C GLU A 182 -0.48 -13.36 -13.02
N CYS A 183 -1.79 -13.09 -12.94
CA CYS A 183 -2.34 -12.05 -12.07
C CYS A 183 -2.58 -12.57 -10.65
N SER A 184 -1.96 -11.92 -9.68
CA SER A 184 -2.22 -12.16 -8.25
C SER A 184 -3.54 -11.55 -7.75
N VAL A 185 -4.18 -10.67 -8.53
CA VAL A 185 -5.40 -9.93 -8.13
C VAL A 185 -6.64 -10.54 -8.78
N PRO A 186 -7.74 -10.76 -8.02
CA PRO A 186 -8.98 -11.27 -8.59
C PRO A 186 -9.54 -10.31 -9.65
N CYS A 187 -9.89 -10.85 -10.81
CA CYS A 187 -10.45 -10.11 -11.92
C CYS A 187 -11.51 -10.97 -12.59
N SER A 188 -12.64 -10.40 -13.01
CA SER A 188 -13.64 -11.10 -13.82
C SER A 188 -13.34 -10.92 -15.32
N LEU A 189 -13.85 -11.84 -16.14
CA LEU A 189 -13.71 -11.78 -17.60
C LEU A 189 -14.34 -10.49 -18.17
N ALA A 190 -15.53 -10.13 -17.69
CA ALA A 190 -16.23 -8.92 -18.15
C ALA A 190 -15.43 -7.65 -17.83
N TYR A 191 -14.84 -7.58 -16.63
CA TYR A 191 -13.99 -6.45 -16.26
C TYR A 191 -12.72 -6.39 -17.11
N PHE A 192 -12.07 -7.54 -17.33
CA PHE A 192 -10.89 -7.66 -18.20
C PHE A 192 -11.19 -7.14 -19.62
N ALA A 193 -12.29 -7.60 -20.22
CA ALA A 193 -12.70 -7.17 -21.56
C ALA A 193 -13.02 -5.67 -21.63
N LYS A 194 -13.71 -5.12 -20.62
CA LYS A 194 -14.07 -3.70 -20.54
C LYS A 194 -12.85 -2.80 -20.36
N MET A 195 -11.84 -3.25 -19.63
CA MET A 195 -10.62 -2.49 -19.33
C MET A 195 -9.56 -2.57 -20.44
N ARG A 196 -9.82 -3.32 -21.50
CA ARG A 196 -8.94 -3.38 -22.67
C ARG A 196 -8.69 -1.97 -23.23
N PRO A 197 -7.44 -1.60 -23.56
CA PRO A 197 -7.15 -0.32 -24.20
C PRO A 197 -7.92 -0.14 -25.51
N PHE A 198 -8.43 1.07 -25.76
CA PHE A 198 -9.28 1.35 -26.93
C PHE A 198 -8.58 1.14 -28.29
N TYR A 199 -7.24 1.20 -28.32
CA TYR A 199 -6.43 1.01 -29.52
C TYR A 199 -5.99 -0.45 -29.71
N VAL A 200 -6.35 -1.36 -28.79
CA VAL A 200 -6.18 -2.80 -28.94
C VAL A 200 -7.52 -3.38 -29.42
N MET A 201 -7.57 -3.85 -30.65
CA MET A 201 -8.79 -4.23 -31.36
C MET A 201 -8.76 -5.72 -31.75
N PHE A 202 -9.93 -6.24 -32.12
CA PHE A 202 -10.00 -7.54 -32.78
C PHE A 202 -9.49 -7.42 -34.21
N PRO A 203 -8.79 -8.43 -34.74
CA PRO A 203 -8.49 -8.48 -36.17
C PRO A 203 -9.82 -8.46 -36.94
N SER A 204 -9.95 -7.54 -37.89
CA SER A 204 -11.11 -7.49 -38.78
C SER A 204 -10.88 -8.43 -39.96
N VAL A 205 -11.86 -9.29 -40.25
CA VAL A 205 -11.79 -10.26 -41.36
C VAL A 205 -11.71 -9.54 -42.72
N ASN A 206 -12.25 -8.32 -42.81
CA ASN A 206 -12.38 -7.55 -44.05
C ASN A 206 -11.11 -6.77 -44.44
N ALA A 207 -9.99 -6.95 -43.73
CA ALA A 207 -8.72 -6.27 -44.00
C ALA A 207 -7.67 -7.16 -44.70
N SER A 208 -8.08 -8.32 -45.21
CA SER A 208 -7.21 -9.27 -45.91
C SER A 208 -7.38 -9.16 -47.43
N GLY A 209 -6.88 -8.05 -47.98
CA GLY A 209 -6.53 -7.94 -49.40
C GLY A 209 -5.06 -8.31 -49.66
N SER A 210 -4.43 -9.09 -48.79
CA SER A 210 -3.04 -9.51 -48.94
C SER A 210 -2.91 -10.98 -48.60
N CYS A 211 -2.69 -11.79 -49.63
CA CYS A 211 -2.35 -13.19 -49.58
C CYS A 211 -1.19 -13.45 -48.60
N ILE A 212 -1.33 -14.50 -47.82
CA ILE A 212 -0.19 -15.16 -47.17
C ILE A 212 0.37 -16.08 -48.26
N TYR A 213 1.59 -15.79 -48.73
CA TYR A 213 2.38 -16.68 -49.59
C TYR A 213 2.88 -17.88 -48.79
#